data_AF-A0A519Z4G4-F1
#
_entry.id   AF-A0A519Z4G4-F1
#
_cell.length_a   1.000
_cell.length_b   1.000
_cell.length_c   1.000
_cell.angle_alpha   90.00
_cell.angle_beta   90.00
_cell.angle_gamma   90.00
#
_symmetry.space_group_name_H-M   'P 1'
#
loop_
_entity.id
_entity.type
_entity.pdbx_description
1 polymer ?
#
loop_
_entity_poly.entity_id
_entity_poly.type
_entity_poly.pdbx_seq_one_letter_code
_entity_poly.pdbx_strand_id
1 'polypeptide(L)'
;MLLLASVSHAQTVNIEAATAYWHLTDALRRDEPLTRKAWQDFLAIPANKVYASAVWGSDTASLGRYRRAIEVVYRPSYDSLRQAKLKAKVWYYLLVEDYKQHESEDKRYVAAMQQNPDYLEKMYAYAYEALPTRNHTKVANLKLSYVAIGNDGTSQAEGIVFSLRSVRDNNAIKPGILEAHEMHHQLRTTSHNYDKTDPADDNLLGAFYNALNEGTADLTDKVPTLASASDSAYTRSWLLKPAPGVIQKIDSTIRVQAAGGPATPEKFYRQLTNGTNGHLPGFYMASVIVQAGYLQQLLDHADDPLAFAMLYQKAAKKSKSAPRFSPTSERYLQQLVHKYAKPR
;
A
#
# COMPACT_ATOMS: atom_id res chain seq x y z
N MET A 1 -24.34 -27.34 30.71
CA MET A 1 -23.20 -27.30 29.76
C MET A 1 -23.62 -26.40 28.61
N LEU A 2 -23.24 -25.13 28.62
CA LEU A 2 -23.52 -24.21 27.51
C LEU A 2 -22.47 -24.44 26.42
N LEU A 3 -22.92 -24.96 25.28
CA LEU A 3 -22.16 -24.96 24.04
C LEU A 3 -22.09 -23.51 23.54
N LEU A 4 -20.95 -22.84 23.78
CA LEU A 4 -20.61 -21.63 23.07
C LEU A 4 -20.39 -22.01 21.61
N ALA A 5 -21.36 -21.70 20.76
CA ALA A 5 -21.19 -21.74 19.32
C ALA A 5 -20.07 -20.75 18.97
N SER A 6 -18.90 -21.28 18.60
CA SER A 6 -17.87 -20.52 17.94
C SER A 6 -18.47 -19.98 16.65
N VAL A 7 -18.67 -18.66 16.58
CA VAL A 7 -18.99 -17.99 15.33
C VAL A 7 -17.75 -18.16 14.44
N SER A 8 -17.75 -19.22 13.64
CA SER A 8 -16.78 -19.45 12.59
C SER A 8 -16.95 -18.31 11.59
N HIS A 9 -16.11 -17.29 11.72
CA HIS A 9 -16.03 -16.22 10.74
C HIS A 9 -15.31 -16.83 9.53
N ALA A 10 -16.06 -17.16 8.48
CA ALA A 10 -15.52 -17.77 7.29
C ALA A 10 -14.64 -16.75 6.55
N GLN A 11 -13.32 -16.90 6.68
CA GLN A 11 -12.37 -16.32 5.74
C GLN A 11 -12.44 -17.06 4.40
N THR A 12 -12.31 -16.34 3.29
CA THR A 12 -12.28 -16.96 1.95
C THR A 12 -11.05 -16.52 1.19
N VAL A 13 -10.26 -17.50 0.74
CA VAL A 13 -9.15 -17.29 -0.20
C VAL A 13 -9.64 -17.55 -1.62
N ASN A 14 -9.76 -16.49 -2.40
CA ASN A 14 -10.16 -16.55 -3.80
C ASN A 14 -8.91 -16.58 -4.71
N ILE A 15 -8.83 -17.63 -5.53
CA ILE A 15 -7.71 -17.88 -6.45
C ILE A 15 -8.12 -17.83 -7.92
N GLU A 16 -9.37 -17.45 -8.21
CA GLU A 16 -9.96 -17.43 -9.55
C GLU A 16 -9.13 -16.58 -10.50
N ALA A 17 -8.70 -15.40 -10.06
CA ALA A 17 -7.89 -14.49 -10.87
C ALA A 17 -6.51 -15.07 -11.24
N ALA A 18 -5.79 -15.64 -10.28
CA ALA A 18 -4.52 -16.33 -10.54
C ALA A 18 -4.71 -17.53 -11.49
N THR A 19 -5.75 -18.33 -11.26
CA THR A 19 -6.05 -19.50 -12.09
C THR A 19 -6.41 -19.12 -13.52
N ALA A 20 -7.23 -18.09 -13.70
CA ALA A 20 -7.58 -17.56 -15.01
C ALA A 20 -6.37 -16.99 -15.76
N TYR A 21 -5.42 -16.38 -15.04
CA TYR A 21 -4.16 -15.94 -15.64
C TYR A 21 -3.39 -17.12 -16.22
N TRP A 22 -3.26 -18.24 -15.49
CA TRP A 22 -2.56 -19.43 -15.99
C TRP A 22 -3.27 -20.07 -17.19
N HIS A 23 -4.61 -20.13 -17.19
CA HIS A 23 -5.35 -20.59 -18.36
C HIS A 23 -5.12 -19.71 -19.59
N LEU A 24 -5.06 -18.39 -19.39
CA LEU A 24 -4.75 -17.43 -20.43
C LEU A 24 -3.33 -17.65 -20.96
N THR A 25 -2.34 -17.84 -20.10
CA THR A 25 -0.94 -18.05 -20.52
C THR A 25 -0.69 -19.41 -21.16
N ASP A 26 -1.44 -20.44 -20.79
CA ASP A 26 -1.38 -21.76 -21.45
C ASP A 26 -1.83 -21.70 -22.91
N ALA A 27 -2.85 -20.89 -23.24
CA ALA A 27 -3.24 -20.63 -24.62
C ALA A 27 -2.14 -19.91 -25.40
N LEU A 28 -1.54 -18.87 -24.79
CA LEU A 28 -0.45 -18.13 -25.42
C LEU A 28 0.80 -19.00 -25.69
N ARG A 29 1.10 -19.96 -24.81
CA ARG A 29 2.20 -20.94 -25.04
C ARG A 29 1.99 -21.80 -26.28
N ARG A 30 0.74 -22.03 -26.68
CA ARG A 30 0.37 -22.70 -27.95
C ARG A 30 0.33 -21.74 -29.14
N ASP A 31 0.85 -20.53 -28.96
CA ASP A 31 0.86 -19.43 -29.91
C ASP A 31 -0.52 -18.88 -30.30
N GLU A 32 -1.54 -19.15 -29.49
CA GLU A 32 -2.87 -18.57 -29.68
C GLU A 32 -2.86 -17.08 -29.27
N PRO A 33 -3.48 -16.17 -30.04
CA PRO A 33 -3.48 -14.74 -29.73
C PRO A 33 -4.36 -14.40 -28.52
N LEU A 34 -3.95 -13.42 -27.72
CA LEU A 34 -4.77 -12.91 -26.61
C LEU A 34 -5.90 -12.02 -27.15
N THR A 35 -7.06 -12.62 -27.38
CA THR A 35 -8.23 -11.89 -27.92
C THR A 35 -8.70 -10.77 -26.98
N ARG A 36 -9.36 -9.76 -27.55
CA ARG A 36 -9.96 -8.67 -26.76
C ARG A 36 -10.99 -9.21 -25.77
N LYS A 37 -11.80 -10.20 -26.18
CA LYS A 37 -12.81 -10.81 -25.32
C LYS A 37 -12.16 -11.54 -24.14
N ALA A 38 -11.18 -12.41 -24.39
CA ALA A 38 -10.49 -13.13 -23.31
C ALA A 38 -9.83 -12.16 -22.30
N TRP A 39 -9.25 -11.06 -22.79
CA TRP A 39 -8.71 -10.03 -21.92
C TRP A 39 -9.79 -9.31 -21.09
N GLN A 40 -10.94 -8.99 -21.69
CA GLN A 40 -12.05 -8.36 -20.98
C GLN A 40 -12.66 -9.30 -19.94
N ASP A 41 -12.84 -10.59 -20.28
CA ASP A 41 -13.33 -11.60 -19.35
C ASP A 41 -12.35 -11.76 -18.16
N PHE A 42 -11.04 -11.79 -18.43
CA PHE A 42 -10.00 -11.83 -17.38
C PHE A 42 -10.08 -10.61 -16.45
N LEU A 43 -10.20 -9.39 -17.00
CA LEU A 43 -10.34 -8.17 -16.19
C LEU A 43 -11.67 -8.08 -15.44
N ALA A 44 -12.72 -8.76 -15.91
CA ALA A 44 -14.03 -8.77 -15.28
C ALA A 44 -14.08 -9.64 -14.01
N ILE A 45 -13.10 -10.50 -13.79
CA ILE A 45 -12.96 -11.27 -12.54
C ILE A 45 -12.90 -10.28 -11.36
N PRO A 46 -13.70 -10.45 -10.29
CA PRO A 46 -13.85 -9.44 -9.24
C PRO A 46 -12.52 -8.93 -8.66
N ALA A 47 -11.59 -9.83 -8.33
CA ALA A 47 -10.28 -9.46 -7.79
C ALA A 47 -9.44 -8.64 -8.79
N ASN A 48 -9.45 -9.00 -10.08
CA ASN A 48 -8.74 -8.25 -11.12
C ASN A 48 -9.35 -6.86 -11.33
N LYS A 49 -10.68 -6.75 -11.27
CA LYS A 49 -11.38 -5.47 -11.37
C LYS A 49 -11.02 -4.54 -10.21
N VAL A 50 -11.06 -5.06 -8.99
CA VAL A 50 -10.68 -4.31 -7.77
C VAL A 50 -9.22 -3.84 -7.91
N TYR A 51 -8.31 -4.77 -8.19
CA TYR A 51 -6.89 -4.45 -8.30
C TYR A 51 -6.58 -3.44 -9.41
N ALA A 52 -7.13 -3.65 -10.61
CA ALA A 52 -6.87 -2.77 -11.74
C ALA A 52 -7.42 -1.36 -11.51
N SER A 53 -8.58 -1.25 -10.87
CA SER A 53 -9.16 0.04 -10.48
C SER A 53 -8.30 0.76 -9.44
N ALA A 54 -7.80 0.05 -8.43
CA ALA A 54 -6.97 0.63 -7.37
C ALA A 54 -5.60 1.08 -7.88
N VAL A 55 -4.94 0.25 -8.71
CA VAL A 55 -3.55 0.48 -9.14
C VAL A 55 -3.44 1.37 -10.38
N TRP A 56 -4.34 1.22 -11.36
CA TRP A 56 -4.29 2.01 -12.59
C TRP A 56 -5.40 3.04 -12.72
N GLY A 57 -6.51 2.90 -12.00
CA GLY A 57 -7.65 3.80 -12.10
C GLY A 57 -8.09 4.01 -13.55
N SER A 58 -8.01 5.24 -14.04
CA SER A 58 -8.35 5.60 -15.43
C SER A 58 -7.21 5.41 -16.44
N ASP A 59 -6.02 4.95 -16.04
CA ASP A 59 -4.87 4.73 -16.94
C ASP A 59 -5.02 3.42 -17.75
N THR A 60 -5.91 3.47 -18.73
CA THR A 60 -6.12 2.36 -19.66
C THR A 60 -4.91 2.09 -20.56
N ALA A 61 -4.01 3.07 -20.73
CA ALA A 61 -2.84 2.92 -21.58
C ALA A 61 -1.79 2.00 -20.92
N SER A 62 -1.56 2.15 -19.61
CA SER A 62 -0.73 1.23 -18.83
C SER A 62 -1.25 -0.19 -18.86
N LEU A 63 -2.56 -0.36 -18.65
CA LEU A 63 -3.20 -1.67 -18.71
C LEU A 63 -3.08 -2.32 -20.10
N GLY A 64 -3.19 -1.52 -21.18
CA GLY A 64 -2.95 -1.96 -22.55
C GLY A 64 -1.49 -2.39 -22.81
N ARG A 65 -0.51 -1.68 -22.23
CA ARG A 65 0.91 -2.07 -22.30
C ARG A 65 1.16 -3.39 -21.55
N TYR A 66 0.53 -3.57 -20.40
CA TYR A 66 0.62 -4.81 -19.63
C TYR A 66 0.04 -6.01 -20.41
N ARG A 67 -1.16 -5.87 -20.98
CA ARG A 67 -1.75 -6.89 -21.88
C ARG A 67 -0.78 -7.30 -23.00
N ARG A 68 -0.14 -6.31 -23.65
CA ARG A 68 0.81 -6.57 -24.74
C ARG A 68 2.07 -7.30 -24.26
N ALA A 69 2.54 -7.00 -23.05
CA ALA A 69 3.66 -7.71 -22.46
C ALA A 69 3.31 -9.18 -22.19
N ILE A 70 2.11 -9.48 -21.67
CA ILE A 70 1.61 -10.86 -21.50
C ILE A 70 1.68 -11.63 -22.81
N GLU A 71 1.09 -11.06 -23.87
CA GLU A 71 1.07 -11.73 -25.18
C GLU A 71 2.48 -12.00 -25.71
N VAL A 72 3.38 -11.03 -25.66
CA VAL A 72 4.75 -11.18 -26.18
C VAL A 72 5.60 -12.15 -25.37
N VAL A 73 5.45 -12.16 -24.04
CA VAL A 73 6.31 -12.98 -23.18
C VAL A 73 5.95 -14.47 -23.27
N TYR A 74 4.67 -14.80 -23.40
CA TYR A 74 4.21 -16.18 -23.39
C TYR A 74 4.12 -16.83 -24.78
N ARG A 75 3.99 -16.04 -25.86
CA ARG A 75 3.91 -16.57 -27.23
C ARG A 75 5.29 -16.86 -27.83
N PRO A 76 5.58 -18.10 -28.27
CA PRO A 76 6.84 -18.43 -28.90
C PRO A 76 7.12 -17.61 -30.17
N SER A 77 6.10 -17.24 -30.96
CA SER A 77 6.29 -16.46 -32.20
C SER A 77 6.87 -15.07 -31.96
N TYR A 78 6.85 -14.58 -30.72
CA TYR A 78 7.34 -13.25 -30.35
C TYR A 78 8.68 -13.26 -29.62
N ASP A 79 9.44 -14.37 -29.61
CA ASP A 79 10.67 -14.45 -28.80
C ASP A 79 11.70 -13.34 -29.14
N SER A 80 11.94 -13.04 -30.42
CA SER A 80 12.84 -11.93 -30.81
C SER A 80 12.42 -10.59 -30.21
N LEU A 81 11.11 -10.30 -30.18
CA LEU A 81 10.57 -9.08 -29.59
C LEU A 81 10.67 -9.13 -28.05
N ARG A 82 10.39 -10.28 -27.43
CA ARG A 82 10.56 -10.51 -26.00
C ARG A 82 12.01 -10.22 -25.58
N GLN A 83 12.99 -10.83 -26.24
CA GLN A 83 14.41 -10.62 -25.95
C GLN A 83 14.82 -9.15 -26.08
N ALA A 84 14.37 -8.47 -27.13
CA ALA A 84 14.64 -7.04 -27.32
C ALA A 84 14.05 -6.19 -26.18
N LYS A 85 12.84 -6.49 -25.72
CA LYS A 85 12.17 -5.76 -24.63
C LYS A 85 12.79 -6.02 -23.26
N LEU A 86 13.22 -7.26 -23.00
CA LEU A 86 13.95 -7.63 -21.78
C LEU A 86 15.32 -6.96 -21.74
N LYS A 87 16.07 -6.95 -22.85
CA LYS A 87 17.35 -6.24 -22.97
C LYS A 87 17.19 -4.73 -22.73
N ALA A 88 16.10 -4.15 -23.23
CA ALA A 88 15.76 -2.75 -23.01
C ALA A 88 15.16 -2.47 -21.62
N LYS A 89 15.04 -3.48 -20.75
CA LYS A 89 14.50 -3.38 -19.38
C LYS A 89 13.11 -2.73 -19.33
N VAL A 90 12.26 -3.00 -20.32
CA VAL A 90 10.90 -2.44 -20.34
C VAL A 90 10.08 -3.08 -19.22
N TRP A 91 9.66 -2.26 -18.25
CA TRP A 91 9.10 -2.72 -16.98
C TRP A 91 8.04 -3.82 -17.09
N TYR A 92 6.98 -3.63 -17.88
CA TYR A 92 5.92 -4.64 -17.99
C TYR A 92 6.41 -5.98 -18.55
N TYR A 93 7.43 -5.98 -19.42
CA TYR A 93 8.00 -7.22 -19.93
C TYR A 93 8.83 -7.92 -18.88
N LEU A 94 9.59 -7.18 -18.06
CA LEU A 94 10.31 -7.74 -16.91
C LEU A 94 9.32 -8.35 -15.88
N LEU A 95 8.24 -7.63 -15.57
CA LEU A 95 7.22 -8.10 -14.63
C LEU A 95 6.54 -9.39 -15.12
N VAL A 96 6.12 -9.42 -16.38
CA VAL A 96 5.45 -10.60 -16.95
C VAL A 96 6.43 -11.77 -17.11
N GLU A 97 7.68 -11.50 -17.50
CA GLU A 97 8.74 -12.51 -17.56
C GLU A 97 8.99 -13.13 -16.20
N ASP A 98 8.95 -12.33 -15.14
CA ASP A 98 9.09 -12.83 -13.79
C ASP A 98 7.92 -13.74 -13.36
N TYR A 99 6.67 -13.38 -13.67
CA TYR A 99 5.53 -14.28 -13.49
C TYR A 99 5.72 -15.61 -14.24
N LYS A 100 6.24 -15.54 -15.47
CA LYS A 100 6.52 -16.73 -16.29
C LYS A 100 7.58 -17.63 -15.65
N GLN A 101 8.63 -17.04 -15.09
CA GLN A 101 9.74 -17.78 -14.47
C GLN A 101 9.37 -18.42 -13.14
N HIS A 102 8.48 -17.78 -12.37
CA HIS A 102 8.09 -18.22 -11.03
C HIS A 102 6.71 -18.90 -10.98
N GLU A 103 6.09 -19.20 -12.13
CA GLU A 103 4.72 -19.72 -12.17
C GLU A 103 4.51 -20.97 -11.29
N SER A 104 5.47 -21.90 -11.28
CA SER A 104 5.39 -23.12 -10.45
C SER A 104 5.49 -22.83 -8.95
N GLU A 105 6.19 -21.78 -8.55
CA GLU A 105 6.24 -21.32 -7.17
C GLU A 105 4.92 -20.66 -6.78
N ASP A 106 4.44 -19.74 -7.61
CA ASP A 106 3.17 -19.03 -7.40
C ASP A 106 1.99 -20.01 -7.30
N LYS A 107 1.93 -21.03 -8.18
CA LYS A 107 0.92 -22.10 -8.13
C LYS A 107 0.93 -22.85 -6.79
N ARG A 108 2.12 -23.21 -6.29
CA ARG A 108 2.27 -23.91 -5.01
C ARG A 108 1.87 -23.01 -3.83
N TYR A 109 2.27 -21.74 -3.86
CA TYR A 109 1.92 -20.78 -2.83
C TYR A 109 0.39 -20.62 -2.74
N VAL A 110 -0.28 -20.36 -3.86
CA VAL A 110 -1.74 -20.20 -3.91
C VAL A 110 -2.48 -21.44 -3.39
N ALA A 111 -2.04 -22.63 -3.80
CA ALA A 111 -2.61 -23.89 -3.31
C ALA A 111 -2.42 -24.05 -1.79
N ALA A 112 -1.26 -23.66 -1.25
CA ALA A 112 -0.98 -23.71 0.18
C ALA A 112 -1.86 -22.71 0.96
N MET A 113 -2.11 -21.50 0.45
CA MET A 113 -2.95 -20.50 1.12
C MET A 113 -4.42 -20.91 1.21
N GLN A 114 -4.92 -21.68 0.26
CA GLN A 114 -6.27 -22.25 0.38
C GLN A 114 -6.39 -23.30 1.50
N GLN A 115 -5.29 -23.94 1.87
CA GLN A 115 -5.27 -25.07 2.82
C GLN A 115 -4.79 -24.69 4.21
N ASN A 116 -3.95 -23.66 4.33
CA ASN A 116 -3.23 -23.35 5.57
C ASN A 116 -3.86 -22.15 6.30
N PRO A 117 -4.38 -22.31 7.53
CA PRO A 117 -4.87 -21.18 8.32
C PRO A 117 -3.74 -20.36 9.00
N ASP A 118 -2.52 -20.89 9.13
CA ASP A 118 -1.45 -20.25 9.93
C ASP A 118 -0.99 -18.90 9.38
N TYR A 119 -1.11 -18.66 8.07
CA TYR A 119 -0.72 -17.37 7.49
C TYR A 119 -1.64 -16.23 7.98
N LEU A 120 -2.90 -16.55 8.30
CA LEU A 120 -3.87 -15.56 8.79
C LEU A 120 -3.49 -15.05 10.17
N GLU A 121 -3.10 -15.97 11.06
CA GLU A 121 -2.67 -15.58 12.40
C GLU A 121 -1.42 -14.72 12.36
N LYS A 122 -0.47 -15.01 11.44
CA LYS A 122 0.71 -14.14 11.23
C LYS A 122 0.33 -12.75 10.73
N MET A 123 -0.55 -12.68 9.73
CA MET A 123 -1.02 -11.41 9.17
C MET A 123 -1.67 -10.52 10.26
N TYR A 124 -2.53 -11.09 11.10
CA TYR A 124 -3.10 -10.36 12.23
C TYR A 124 -2.03 -9.95 13.26
N ALA A 125 -1.19 -10.89 13.68
CA ALA A 125 -0.16 -10.62 14.70
C ALA A 125 0.78 -9.48 14.29
N TYR A 126 1.26 -9.47 13.04
CA TYR A 126 2.12 -8.41 12.55
C TYR A 126 1.38 -7.09 12.33
N ALA A 127 0.12 -7.11 11.88
CA ALA A 127 -0.68 -5.89 11.78
C ALA A 127 -0.88 -5.25 13.17
N TYR A 128 -1.10 -6.06 14.20
CA TYR A 128 -1.29 -5.59 15.58
C TYR A 128 -0.04 -4.91 16.17
N GLU A 129 1.16 -5.24 15.70
CA GLU A 129 2.40 -4.54 16.10
C GLU A 129 2.39 -3.05 15.71
N ALA A 130 1.62 -2.68 14.69
CA ALA A 130 1.49 -1.32 14.17
C ALA A 130 0.09 -0.70 14.39
N LEU A 131 -0.76 -1.32 15.20
CA LEU A 131 -2.11 -0.84 15.52
C LEU A 131 -2.29 -0.64 17.03
N PRO A 132 -3.12 0.33 17.47
CA PRO A 132 -3.52 0.40 18.87
C PRO A 132 -4.33 -0.83 19.29
N THR A 133 -4.25 -1.20 20.57
CA THR A 133 -4.96 -2.36 21.14
C THR A 133 -6.46 -2.36 20.87
N ARG A 134 -7.09 -1.18 20.78
CA ARG A 134 -8.53 -1.04 20.46
C ARG A 134 -8.88 -1.57 19.07
N ASN A 135 -7.91 -1.67 18.16
CA ASN A 135 -8.06 -2.19 16.80
C ASN A 135 -7.62 -3.66 16.68
N HIS A 136 -7.24 -4.32 17.78
CA HIS A 136 -6.87 -5.74 17.81
C HIS A 136 -8.13 -6.62 17.73
N THR A 137 -8.80 -6.55 16.59
CA THR A 137 -10.06 -7.26 16.29
C THR A 137 -9.87 -8.14 15.06
N LYS A 138 -10.88 -8.94 14.71
CA LYS A 138 -10.88 -9.75 13.49
C LYS A 138 -11.87 -9.16 12.49
N VAL A 139 -11.50 -9.16 11.21
CA VAL A 139 -12.36 -8.70 10.11
C VAL A 139 -13.41 -9.78 9.82
N ALA A 140 -14.69 -9.40 9.91
CA ALA A 140 -15.77 -10.32 9.59
C ALA A 140 -15.82 -10.60 8.08
N ASN A 141 -16.00 -11.88 7.70
CA ASN A 141 -16.08 -12.32 6.31
C ASN A 141 -14.89 -11.87 5.45
N LEU A 142 -13.68 -11.93 6.02
CA LEU A 142 -12.46 -11.52 5.35
C LEU A 142 -12.28 -12.25 4.00
N LYS A 143 -12.19 -11.47 2.92
CA LYS A 143 -11.91 -11.98 1.58
C LYS A 143 -10.49 -11.62 1.18
N LEU A 144 -9.73 -12.63 0.79
CA LEU A 144 -8.36 -12.49 0.33
C LEU A 144 -8.29 -13.02 -1.09
N SER A 145 -7.68 -12.27 -2.00
CA SER A 145 -7.54 -12.67 -3.40
C SER A 145 -6.12 -12.54 -3.89
N TYR A 146 -5.70 -13.45 -4.76
CA TYR A 146 -4.39 -13.40 -5.39
C TYR A 146 -4.52 -13.18 -6.90
N VAL A 147 -3.77 -12.21 -7.42
CA VAL A 147 -3.76 -11.84 -8.84
C VAL A 147 -2.34 -11.96 -9.40
N ALA A 148 -2.23 -12.31 -10.68
CA ALA A 148 -1.00 -12.18 -11.45
C ALA A 148 -1.06 -10.91 -12.29
N ILE A 149 -1.21 -9.77 -11.61
CA ILE A 149 -1.34 -8.43 -12.16
C ILE A 149 -0.53 -7.49 -11.26
N GLY A 150 0.24 -6.57 -11.86
CA GLY A 150 0.99 -5.56 -11.10
C GLY A 150 2.06 -6.16 -10.18
N ASN A 151 2.48 -5.37 -9.19
CA ASN A 151 3.50 -5.71 -8.19
C ASN A 151 3.21 -4.95 -6.89
N ASP A 152 1.94 -4.96 -6.46
CA ASP A 152 1.51 -4.33 -5.20
C ASP A 152 0.39 -5.12 -4.50
N GLY A 153 0.06 -4.72 -3.27
CA GLY A 153 -1.17 -5.08 -2.57
C GLY A 153 -2.23 -3.98 -2.67
N THR A 154 -3.49 -4.31 -2.36
CA THR A 154 -4.50 -3.29 -2.09
C THR A 154 -5.58 -3.81 -1.15
N SER A 155 -5.97 -2.97 -0.20
CA SER A 155 -7.03 -3.22 0.77
C SER A 155 -8.26 -2.37 0.47
N GLN A 156 -9.40 -3.02 0.26
CA GLN A 156 -10.69 -2.37 -0.08
C GLN A 156 -11.82 -2.92 0.78
N ALA A 157 -12.99 -2.28 0.79
CA ALA A 157 -14.15 -2.75 1.55
C ALA A 157 -14.58 -4.17 1.14
N GLU A 158 -14.36 -4.54 -0.11
CA GLU A 158 -14.66 -5.87 -0.66
C GLU A 158 -13.66 -6.95 -0.25
N GLY A 159 -12.51 -6.58 0.30
CA GLY A 159 -11.44 -7.48 0.73
C GLY A 159 -10.05 -7.00 0.33
N ILE A 160 -9.07 -7.88 0.50
CA ILE A 160 -7.67 -7.61 0.19
C ILE A 160 -7.28 -8.35 -1.09
N VAL A 161 -6.57 -7.67 -2.00
CA VAL A 161 -6.07 -8.26 -3.24
C VAL A 161 -4.55 -8.10 -3.31
N PHE A 162 -3.85 -9.22 -3.52
CA PHE A 162 -2.40 -9.25 -3.58
C PHE A 162 -1.89 -9.64 -4.96
N SER A 163 -0.92 -8.87 -5.47
CA SER A 163 -0.07 -9.35 -6.54
C SER A 163 0.83 -10.49 -6.06
N LEU A 164 0.83 -11.62 -6.77
CA LEU A 164 1.71 -12.76 -6.48
C LEU A 164 3.19 -12.38 -6.50
N ARG A 165 3.57 -11.44 -7.38
CA ARG A 165 4.93 -10.89 -7.42
C ARG A 165 5.32 -10.28 -6.06
N SER A 166 4.48 -9.42 -5.52
CA SER A 166 4.77 -8.71 -4.27
C SER A 166 4.78 -9.63 -3.08
N VAL A 167 3.86 -10.58 -3.05
CA VAL A 167 3.79 -11.61 -2.00
C VAL A 167 5.11 -12.38 -1.95
N ARG A 168 5.61 -12.83 -3.10
CA ARG A 168 6.88 -13.57 -3.17
C ARG A 168 8.06 -12.71 -2.73
N ASP A 169 8.18 -11.49 -3.25
CA ASP A 169 9.27 -10.57 -2.91
C ASP A 169 9.29 -10.25 -1.39
N ASN A 170 8.13 -10.02 -0.77
CA ASN A 170 8.02 -9.75 0.66
C ASN A 170 8.23 -11.01 1.52
N ASN A 171 7.75 -12.17 1.07
CA ASN A 171 7.95 -13.44 1.78
C ASN A 171 9.41 -13.88 1.83
N ALA A 172 10.22 -13.48 0.84
CA ALA A 172 11.66 -13.67 0.86
C ALA A 172 12.37 -12.87 1.99
N ILE A 173 11.74 -11.81 2.49
CA ILE A 173 12.23 -10.98 3.61
C ILE A 173 11.69 -11.53 4.93
N LYS A 174 10.37 -11.58 5.08
CA LYS A 174 9.69 -12.13 6.26
C LYS A 174 8.29 -12.60 5.82
N PRO A 175 7.96 -13.90 5.95
CA PRO A 175 6.68 -14.42 5.48
C PRO A 175 5.47 -13.72 6.12
N GLY A 176 4.53 -13.23 5.30
CA GLY A 176 3.27 -12.62 5.75
C GLY A 176 3.28 -11.11 5.99
N ILE A 177 4.40 -10.41 5.72
CA ILE A 177 4.50 -8.97 6.01
C ILE A 177 3.68 -8.09 5.07
N LEU A 178 3.55 -8.46 3.79
CA LEU A 178 2.70 -7.71 2.86
C LEU A 178 1.23 -7.88 3.26
N GLU A 179 0.84 -9.10 3.59
CA GLU A 179 -0.49 -9.42 4.06
C GLU A 179 -0.82 -8.63 5.33
N ALA A 180 0.14 -8.51 6.26
CA ALA A 180 0.01 -7.71 7.47
C ALA A 180 -0.16 -6.21 7.18
N HIS A 181 0.58 -5.68 6.22
CA HIS A 181 0.44 -4.30 5.76
C HIS A 181 -0.98 -4.02 5.26
N GLU A 182 -1.52 -4.87 4.38
CA GLU A 182 -2.87 -4.67 3.86
C GLU A 182 -3.97 -4.93 4.91
N MET A 183 -3.72 -5.87 5.83
CA MET A 183 -4.60 -6.14 6.97
C MET A 183 -4.64 -4.97 7.95
N HIS A 184 -3.53 -4.26 8.13
CA HIS A 184 -3.51 -3.02 8.91
C HIS A 184 -4.57 -2.04 8.39
N HIS A 185 -4.73 -1.89 7.07
CA HIS A 185 -5.77 -1.02 6.52
C HIS A 185 -7.21 -1.51 6.75
N GLN A 186 -7.45 -2.83 6.78
CA GLN A 186 -8.79 -3.37 7.12
C GLN A 186 -9.15 -3.11 8.59
N LEU A 187 -8.16 -3.20 9.47
CA LEU A 187 -8.34 -3.11 10.91
C LEU A 187 -8.33 -1.69 11.44
N ARG A 188 -7.62 -0.78 10.75
CA ARG A 188 -7.52 0.61 11.17
C ARG A 188 -8.87 1.28 11.05
N THR A 189 -9.28 1.97 12.11
CA THR A 189 -10.51 2.75 12.07
C THR A 189 -10.32 3.89 11.06
N THR A 190 -11.14 3.92 10.02
CA THR A 190 -11.10 4.96 8.99
C THR A 190 -11.85 6.23 9.39
N SER A 191 -12.48 6.24 10.57
CA SER A 191 -13.07 7.46 11.12
C SER A 191 -11.95 8.46 11.36
N HIS A 192 -11.88 9.48 10.52
CA HIS A 192 -11.07 10.64 10.81
C HIS A 192 -11.68 11.23 12.08
N ASN A 193 -10.88 11.64 13.06
CA ASN A 193 -11.41 12.30 14.27
C ASN A 193 -12.13 13.64 13.97
N TYR A 194 -12.41 13.96 12.70
CA TYR A 194 -13.05 15.17 12.25
C TYR A 194 -14.32 14.79 11.48
N ASP A 195 -15.48 15.05 12.07
CA ASP A 195 -16.78 14.71 11.46
C ASP A 195 -17.11 15.65 10.27
N LYS A 196 -16.52 16.85 10.27
CA LYS A 196 -16.55 17.85 9.18
C LYS A 196 -15.28 18.69 9.24
N THR A 197 -14.67 18.92 8.09
CA THR A 197 -13.50 19.79 7.92
C THR A 197 -13.87 20.96 7.01
N ASP A 198 -13.23 22.13 7.21
CA ASP A 198 -13.43 23.25 6.30
C ASP A 198 -12.71 22.98 4.97
N PRO A 199 -13.32 23.31 3.82
CA PRO A 199 -12.71 23.09 2.50
C PRO A 199 -11.30 23.68 2.33
N ALA A 200 -10.97 24.71 3.10
CA ALA A 200 -9.65 25.33 3.09
C ALA A 200 -8.53 24.42 3.67
N ASP A 201 -8.90 23.49 4.55
CA ASP A 201 -7.99 22.63 5.30
C ASP A 201 -8.01 21.17 4.80
N ASP A 202 -9.10 20.76 4.13
CA ASP A 202 -9.36 19.38 3.67
C ASP A 202 -8.15 18.71 3.00
N ASN A 203 -7.53 19.40 2.03
CA ASN A 203 -6.44 18.81 1.25
C ASN A 203 -5.17 18.61 2.08
N LEU A 204 -4.90 19.50 3.05
CA LEU A 204 -3.75 19.36 3.95
C LEU A 204 -4.00 18.24 4.96
N LEU A 205 -5.21 18.18 5.52
CA LEU A 205 -5.60 17.11 6.44
C LEU A 205 -5.60 15.75 5.75
N GLY A 206 -6.10 15.68 4.52
CA GLY A 206 -6.05 14.48 3.67
C GLY A 206 -4.62 14.04 3.38
N ALA A 207 -3.70 14.98 3.13
CA ALA A 207 -2.28 14.65 2.93
C ALA A 207 -1.65 14.04 4.19
N PHE A 208 -1.94 14.57 5.38
CA PHE A 208 -1.47 13.98 6.64
C PHE A 208 -2.18 12.67 6.98
N TYR A 209 -3.46 12.53 6.64
CA TYR A 209 -4.20 11.28 6.81
C TYR A 209 -3.59 10.16 5.98
N ASN A 210 -3.31 10.41 4.70
CA ASN A 210 -2.64 9.45 3.82
C ASN A 210 -1.24 9.11 4.33
N ALA A 211 -0.46 10.12 4.75
CA ALA A 211 0.86 9.89 5.32
C ALA A 211 0.81 9.06 6.63
N LEU A 212 -0.19 9.28 7.48
CA LEU A 212 -0.40 8.47 8.68
C LEU A 212 -0.84 7.04 8.32
N ASN A 213 -1.80 6.89 7.39
CA ASN A 213 -2.36 5.62 6.95
C ASN A 213 -1.27 4.67 6.46
N GLU A 214 -0.50 5.12 5.47
CA GLU A 214 0.58 4.34 4.88
C GLU A 214 1.78 4.27 5.83
N GLY A 215 2.13 5.38 6.49
CA GLY A 215 3.32 5.44 7.32
C GLY A 215 3.30 4.49 8.52
N THR A 216 2.11 4.24 9.09
CA THR A 216 1.92 3.24 10.15
C THR A 216 1.88 1.81 9.60
N ALA A 217 1.21 1.58 8.48
CA ALA A 217 1.23 0.30 7.78
C ALA A 217 2.65 -0.12 7.37
N ASP A 218 3.45 0.83 6.86
CA ASP A 218 4.85 0.65 6.44
C ASP A 218 5.78 0.20 7.59
N LEU A 219 5.39 0.41 8.86
CA LEU A 219 6.16 -0.12 9.98
C LEU A 219 6.16 -1.65 10.00
N THR A 220 5.14 -2.30 9.42
CA THR A 220 5.01 -3.77 9.41
C THR A 220 5.98 -4.45 8.45
N ASP A 221 6.22 -3.85 7.28
CA ASP A 221 6.93 -4.47 6.16
C ASP A 221 8.20 -3.71 5.73
N LYS A 222 8.23 -2.38 5.81
CA LYS A 222 9.42 -1.61 5.40
C LYS A 222 10.51 -1.64 6.46
N VAL A 223 10.18 -1.75 7.75
CA VAL A 223 11.18 -1.94 8.82
C VAL A 223 12.01 -3.22 8.61
N PRO A 224 11.41 -4.42 8.47
CA PRO A 224 12.20 -5.62 8.17
C PRO A 224 12.90 -5.53 6.81
N THR A 225 12.28 -4.91 5.80
CA THR A 225 12.92 -4.68 4.49
C THR A 225 14.20 -3.86 4.60
N LEU A 226 14.22 -2.79 5.40
CA LEU A 226 15.40 -1.96 5.61
C LEU A 226 16.52 -2.66 6.39
N ALA A 227 16.17 -3.67 7.19
CA ALA A 227 17.13 -4.53 7.89
C ALA A 227 17.69 -5.64 6.98
N SER A 228 17.01 -5.95 5.87
CA SER A 228 17.49 -6.92 4.87
C SER A 228 18.58 -6.34 3.97
N ALA A 229 19.50 -7.20 3.50
CA ALA A 229 20.56 -6.79 2.57
C ALA A 229 20.06 -6.64 1.11
N SER A 230 18.99 -7.33 0.73
CA SER A 230 18.56 -7.49 -0.67
C SER A 230 17.68 -6.36 -1.21
N ASP A 231 16.93 -5.64 -0.36
CA ASP A 231 15.94 -4.66 -0.86
C ASP A 231 15.91 -3.33 -0.07
N SER A 232 16.90 -3.12 0.81
CA SER A 232 17.02 -1.87 1.57
C SER A 232 17.38 -0.67 0.68
N ALA A 233 18.13 -0.86 -0.40
CA ALA A 233 18.59 0.24 -1.27
C ALA A 233 17.43 0.87 -2.06
N TYR A 234 16.55 0.06 -2.64
CA TYR A 234 15.36 0.54 -3.32
C TYR A 234 14.49 1.32 -2.33
N THR A 235 14.08 0.69 -1.21
CA THR A 235 13.27 1.31 -0.15
C THR A 235 13.83 2.65 0.34
N ARG A 236 15.15 2.72 0.57
CA ARG A 236 15.81 3.98 0.93
C ARG A 236 15.68 5.05 -0.16
N SER A 237 15.83 4.67 -1.43
CA SER A 237 15.82 5.61 -2.54
C SER A 237 14.44 6.23 -2.80
N TRP A 238 13.35 5.49 -2.59
CA TRP A 238 12.00 5.97 -2.89
C TRP A 238 11.26 6.53 -1.67
N LEU A 239 11.47 6.01 -0.45
CA LEU A 239 10.77 6.48 0.75
C LEU A 239 11.58 7.42 1.64
N LEU A 240 12.88 7.16 1.81
CA LEU A 240 13.66 7.87 2.83
C LEU A 240 14.42 9.08 2.27
N LYS A 241 15.11 8.90 1.13
CA LYS A 241 15.91 9.96 0.50
C LYS A 241 15.09 11.19 0.06
N PRO A 242 13.92 11.06 -0.58
CA PRO A 242 13.14 12.22 -1.00
C PRO A 242 12.31 12.85 0.12
N ALA A 243 12.00 12.11 1.20
CA ALA A 243 11.08 12.56 2.24
C ALA A 243 11.42 13.92 2.86
N PRO A 244 12.70 14.25 3.15
CA PRO A 244 13.00 15.55 3.72
C PRO A 244 12.56 16.73 2.84
N GLY A 245 12.74 16.62 1.52
CA GLY A 245 12.31 17.65 0.58
C GLY A 245 10.79 17.76 0.44
N VAL A 246 10.08 16.62 0.57
CA VAL A 246 8.61 16.59 0.62
C VAL A 246 8.11 17.33 1.85
N ILE A 247 8.67 17.04 3.03
CA ILE A 247 8.27 17.66 4.31
C ILE A 247 8.52 19.18 4.29
N GLN A 248 9.65 19.63 3.74
CA GLN A 248 9.95 21.06 3.58
C GLN A 248 8.98 21.78 2.63
N LYS A 249 8.49 21.08 1.59
CA LYS A 249 7.47 21.63 0.69
C LYS A 249 6.11 21.68 1.37
N ILE A 250 5.73 20.67 2.14
CA ILE A 250 4.53 20.71 2.99
C ILE A 250 4.60 21.89 3.96
N ASP A 251 5.72 22.09 4.67
CA ASP A 251 5.93 23.27 5.52
C ASP A 251 5.68 24.59 4.77
N SER A 252 6.21 24.70 3.56
CA SER A 252 6.06 25.91 2.76
C SER A 252 4.60 26.16 2.36
N THR A 253 3.83 25.11 2.05
CA THR A 253 2.38 25.24 1.79
C THR A 253 1.60 25.69 3.03
N ILE A 254 1.94 25.15 4.20
CA ILE A 254 1.31 25.53 5.46
C ILE A 254 1.59 27.00 5.78
N ARG A 255 2.82 27.48 5.57
CA ARG A 255 3.16 28.90 5.78
C ARG A 255 2.35 29.84 4.89
N VAL A 256 2.08 29.45 3.64
CA VAL A 256 1.25 30.24 2.73
C VAL A 256 -0.20 30.30 3.21
N GLN A 257 -0.80 29.16 3.58
CA GLN A 257 -2.16 29.12 4.13
C GLN A 257 -2.27 29.91 5.44
N ALA A 258 -1.28 29.77 6.34
CA ALA A 258 -1.23 30.50 7.60
C ALA A 258 -1.14 32.04 7.42
N ALA A 259 -0.63 32.50 6.28
CA ALA A 259 -0.57 33.92 5.91
C ALA A 259 -1.86 34.42 5.21
N GLY A 260 -2.92 33.61 5.15
CA GLY A 260 -4.17 33.93 4.46
C GLY A 260 -4.16 33.61 2.96
N GLY A 261 -3.16 32.86 2.49
CA GLY A 261 -3.10 32.37 1.11
C GLY A 261 -4.15 31.28 0.81
N PRO A 262 -4.34 30.95 -0.48
CA PRO A 262 -5.34 29.96 -0.88
C PRO A 262 -4.98 28.55 -0.40
N ALA A 263 -6.00 27.70 -0.30
CA ALA A 263 -5.82 26.29 -0.02
C ALA A 263 -4.98 25.61 -1.12
N THR A 264 -4.05 24.75 -0.69
CA THR A 264 -3.24 23.97 -1.63
C THR A 264 -4.12 22.88 -2.26
N PRO A 265 -4.15 22.72 -3.59
CA PRO A 265 -5.00 21.73 -4.24
C PRO A 265 -4.50 20.31 -4.00
N GLU A 266 -5.41 19.34 -3.87
CA GLU A 266 -5.10 17.91 -3.70
C GLU A 266 -4.10 17.37 -4.75
N LYS A 267 -4.23 17.82 -6.01
CA LYS A 267 -3.32 17.44 -7.10
C LYS A 267 -1.86 17.79 -6.80
N PHE A 268 -1.61 18.90 -6.10
CA PHE A 268 -0.26 19.28 -5.69
C PHE A 268 0.31 18.25 -4.71
N TYR A 269 -0.44 17.85 -3.69
CA TYR A 269 0.02 16.85 -2.72
C TYR A 269 0.28 15.49 -3.39
N ARG A 270 -0.62 15.03 -4.28
CA ARG A 270 -0.40 13.80 -5.05
C ARG A 270 0.88 13.82 -5.89
N GLN A 271 1.16 14.94 -6.56
CA GLN A 271 2.39 15.11 -7.33
C GLN A 271 3.63 15.19 -6.45
N LEU A 272 3.50 15.85 -5.29
CA LEU A 272 4.57 16.01 -4.31
C LEU A 272 5.05 14.67 -3.74
N THR A 273 4.12 13.74 -3.51
CA THR A 273 4.41 12.39 -2.99
C THR A 273 4.71 11.38 -4.08
N ASN A 274 4.88 11.84 -5.33
CA ASN A 274 5.11 11.00 -6.52
C ASN A 274 4.07 9.88 -6.69
N GLY A 275 2.81 10.16 -6.30
CA GLY A 275 1.72 9.19 -6.42
C GLY A 275 1.79 7.98 -5.47
N THR A 276 2.65 8.01 -4.45
CA THR A 276 2.81 6.89 -3.49
C THR A 276 1.65 6.75 -2.48
N ASN A 277 0.55 7.48 -2.67
CA ASN A 277 -0.66 7.44 -1.83
C ASN A 277 -0.47 7.62 -0.30
N GLY A 278 0.72 8.01 0.15
CA GLY A 278 1.00 8.27 1.56
C GLY A 278 2.35 7.73 2.03
N HIS A 279 2.88 6.65 1.42
CA HIS A 279 4.14 6.03 1.87
C HIS A 279 5.28 7.07 1.97
N LEU A 280 5.38 7.95 0.98
CA LEU A 280 6.19 9.16 1.01
C LEU A 280 5.29 10.37 1.34
N PRO A 281 5.48 11.10 2.45
CA PRO A 281 6.54 10.98 3.46
C PRO A 281 6.16 10.13 4.68
N GLY A 282 5.02 9.44 4.65
CA GLY A 282 4.44 8.71 5.79
C GLY A 282 5.43 7.82 6.52
N PHE A 283 6.09 6.90 5.82
CA PHE A 283 7.03 5.97 6.43
C PHE A 283 8.22 6.68 7.09
N TYR A 284 8.74 7.72 6.45
CA TYR A 284 9.82 8.52 7.01
C TYR A 284 9.38 9.21 8.31
N MET A 285 8.19 9.82 8.30
CA MET A 285 7.64 10.50 9.48
C MET A 285 7.41 9.52 10.63
N ALA A 286 6.78 8.37 10.38
CA ALA A 286 6.58 7.31 11.35
C ALA A 286 7.92 6.77 11.89
N SER A 287 8.90 6.55 11.01
CA SER A 287 10.24 6.10 11.40
C SER A 287 10.94 7.09 12.34
N VAL A 288 10.87 8.40 12.06
CA VAL A 288 11.46 9.43 12.93
C VAL A 288 10.77 9.45 14.31
N ILE A 289 9.45 9.27 14.34
CA ILE A 289 8.67 9.17 15.59
C ILE A 289 9.12 7.96 16.41
N VAL A 290 9.20 6.78 15.79
CA VAL A 290 9.62 5.53 16.46
C VAL A 290 11.06 5.62 16.96
N GLN A 291 11.99 6.14 16.15
CA GLN A 291 13.39 6.34 16.53
C GLN A 291 13.55 7.31 17.72
N ALA A 292 12.62 8.24 17.91
CA ALA A 292 12.59 9.15 19.05
C ALA A 292 11.94 8.54 20.31
N GLY A 293 11.54 7.27 20.27
CA GLY A 293 10.95 6.53 21.39
C GLY A 293 9.45 6.76 21.56
N TYR A 294 8.73 7.16 20.50
CA TYR A 294 7.33 7.55 20.60
C TYR A 294 6.33 6.59 19.92
N LEU A 295 6.69 5.30 19.80
CA LEU A 295 5.80 4.31 19.18
C LEU A 295 4.43 4.26 19.87
N GLN A 296 4.38 4.18 21.19
CA GLN A 296 3.09 4.09 21.89
C GLN A 296 2.20 5.32 21.62
N GLN A 297 2.75 6.54 21.64
CA GLN A 297 1.96 7.73 21.32
C GLN A 297 1.50 7.76 19.86
N LEU A 298 2.29 7.20 18.94
CA LEU A 298 1.87 7.06 17.53
C LEU A 298 0.64 6.16 17.43
N LEU A 299 0.69 4.99 18.09
CA LEU A 299 -0.41 4.02 18.06
C LEU A 299 -1.66 4.55 18.75
N ASP A 300 -1.53 5.20 19.91
CA ASP A 300 -2.65 5.76 20.65
C ASP A 300 -3.45 6.77 19.80
N HIS A 301 -2.77 7.46 18.88
CA HIS A 301 -3.32 8.47 17.96
C HIS A 301 -3.33 8.04 16.49
N ALA A 302 -3.42 6.73 16.21
CA ALA A 302 -3.36 6.18 14.84
C ALA A 302 -4.50 6.60 13.89
N ASP A 303 -5.49 7.36 14.38
CA ASP A 303 -6.64 7.92 13.66
C ASP A 303 -6.64 9.47 13.58
N ASP A 304 -5.60 10.12 14.12
CA ASP A 304 -5.50 11.58 14.21
C ASP A 304 -4.31 12.10 13.37
N PRO A 305 -4.55 12.60 12.14
CA PRO A 305 -3.48 13.07 11.27
C PRO A 305 -2.79 14.35 11.78
N LEU A 306 -3.46 15.19 12.57
CA LEU A 306 -2.81 16.35 13.19
C LEU A 306 -1.94 15.93 14.37
N ALA A 307 -2.40 14.98 15.19
CA ALA A 307 -1.55 14.40 16.24
C ALA A 307 -0.32 13.73 15.64
N PHE A 308 -0.45 13.05 14.50
CA PHE A 308 0.69 12.50 13.76
C PHE A 308 1.70 13.58 13.34
N ALA A 309 1.23 14.66 12.71
CA ALA A 309 2.09 15.78 12.31
C ALA A 309 2.79 16.45 13.51
N MET A 310 2.06 16.65 14.61
CA MET A 310 2.59 17.23 15.85
C MET A 310 3.59 16.29 16.55
N LEU A 311 3.33 14.98 16.55
CA LEU A 311 4.22 13.98 17.11
C LEU A 311 5.51 13.86 16.27
N TYR A 312 5.40 13.94 14.95
CA TYR A 312 6.55 14.06 14.07
C TYR A 312 7.38 15.31 14.41
N GLN A 313 6.76 16.49 14.53
CA GLN A 313 7.47 17.72 14.89
C GLN A 313 8.21 17.58 16.23
N LYS A 314 7.57 16.96 17.22
CA LYS A 314 8.19 16.66 18.52
C LYS A 314 9.40 15.72 18.39
N ALA A 315 9.31 14.71 17.53
CA ALA A 315 10.41 13.78 17.25
C ALA A 315 11.55 14.44 16.46
N ALA A 316 11.23 15.22 15.41
CA ALA A 316 12.18 15.92 14.58
C ALA A 316 13.00 16.99 15.34
N LYS A 317 12.44 17.57 16.42
CA LYS A 317 13.19 18.44 17.34
C LYS A 317 14.32 17.73 18.09
N LYS A 318 14.20 16.42 18.33
CA LYS A 318 15.25 15.57 18.93
C LYS A 318 16.26 15.05 17.91
N SER A 319 15.90 15.05 16.62
CA SER A 319 16.78 14.61 15.54
C SER A 319 17.71 15.73 15.07
N LYS A 320 18.94 15.36 14.71
CA LYS A 320 19.92 16.25 14.08
C LYS A 320 19.70 16.39 12.56
N SER A 321 19.01 15.45 11.93
CA SER A 321 18.90 15.34 10.48
C SER A 321 17.48 15.44 9.92
N ALA A 322 16.45 15.23 10.76
CA ALA A 322 15.07 15.32 10.30
C ALA A 322 14.64 16.78 10.10
N PRO A 323 14.01 17.14 8.96
CA PRO A 323 13.51 18.48 8.76
C PRO A 323 12.35 18.77 9.71
N ARG A 324 12.26 20.02 10.16
CA ARG A 324 11.24 20.47 11.10
C ARG A 324 10.24 21.35 10.37
N PHE A 325 9.00 21.32 10.80
CA PHE A 325 8.07 22.39 10.47
C PHE A 325 8.56 23.69 11.12
N SER A 326 8.39 24.79 10.40
CA SER A 326 8.70 26.13 10.87
C SER A 326 7.82 26.52 12.07
N PRO A 327 8.23 27.49 12.90
CA PRO A 327 7.41 27.98 13.99
C PRO A 327 6.03 28.52 13.56
N THR A 328 5.92 29.01 12.32
CA THR A 328 4.64 29.43 11.75
C THR A 328 3.75 28.23 11.45
N SER A 329 4.29 27.21 10.79
CA SER A 329 3.54 25.98 10.48
C SER A 329 3.15 25.22 11.75
N GLU A 330 4.03 25.14 12.74
CA GLU A 330 3.73 24.49 14.02
C GLU A 330 2.56 25.19 14.74
N ARG A 331 2.55 26.53 14.78
CA ARG A 331 1.43 27.29 15.35
C ARG A 331 0.13 27.09 14.57
N TYR A 332 0.20 27.06 13.24
CA TYR A 332 -0.97 26.81 12.41
C TYR A 332 -1.53 25.40 12.63
N LEU A 333 -0.69 24.37 12.69
CA LEU A 333 -1.12 23.02 13.03
C LEU A 333 -1.76 22.94 14.42
N GLN A 334 -1.22 23.67 15.42
CA GLN A 334 -1.86 23.78 16.73
C GLN A 334 -3.24 24.43 16.66
N GLN A 335 -3.42 25.47 15.84
CA GLN A 335 -4.73 26.08 15.60
C GLN A 335 -5.70 25.08 14.98
N LEU A 336 -5.27 24.28 14.00
CA LEU A 336 -6.09 23.22 13.42
C LEU A 336 -6.47 22.16 14.45
N VAL A 337 -5.54 21.78 15.35
CA VAL A 337 -5.83 20.85 16.45
C VAL A 337 -6.94 21.42 17.33
N HIS A 338 -6.88 22.70 17.69
CA HIS A 338 -7.94 23.33 18.48
C HIS A 338 -9.26 23.45 17.71
N LYS A 339 -9.19 23.76 16.42
CA LYS A 339 -10.35 23.92 15.53
C LYS A 339 -11.14 22.62 15.38
N TYR A 340 -10.45 21.49 15.30
CA TYR A 340 -11.04 20.18 15.02
C TYR A 340 -11.03 19.20 16.19
N ALA A 341 -10.60 19.62 17.39
CA ALA A 341 -10.68 18.79 18.58
C ALA A 341 -12.15 18.42 18.88
N LYS A 342 -12.46 17.12 18.93
CA LYS A 342 -13.74 16.66 19.47
C LYS A 342 -13.83 17.04 20.96
N PRO A 343 -14.98 17.53 21.46
CA PRO A 343 -15.25 17.54 22.88
C PRO A 343 -15.07 16.11 23.41
N ARG A 344 -14.19 15.94 24.40
CA ARG A 344 -13.93 14.63 25.00
C ARG A 344 -15.09 14.16 25.86
#